data_AF-A0A653SXB8-F1
#
_entry.id   AF-A0A653SXB8-F1
#
_cell.length_a   1.000
_cell.length_b   1.000
_cell.length_c   1.000
_cell.angle_alpha   90.00
_cell.angle_beta   90.00
_cell.angle_gamma   90.00
#
_symmetry.space_group_name_H-M   'P 1'
#
loop_
_entity.id
_entity.type
_entity.pdbx_description
1 polymer ?
#
loop_
_entity_poly.entity_id
_entity_poly.type
_entity_poly.pdbx_seq_one_letter_code
_entity_poly.pdbx_strand_id
1 'polypeptide(L)'
;MQRLSTRLLLTCAAIGVGGGLVFVVSGYVGGTISATAPVLYGLIIGVYFLPGVVSQALLRRGGVALMTGLTAGLVSAAFSPQWFFRYFGTGLAIGLLQEIPFAVSRYRVWRAWVFYLAAGIAGLVFGGSVLVVLGIEHFAPLAQTVYIALFVLSPIAFTALGRAVAAALARAGVGRSIAKPLQRDRGSAGTRA
;
A
#
# COMPACT_ATOMS: atom_id res chain seq x y z
N MET A 1 6.24 -23.26 1.49
CA MET A 1 5.06 -22.57 0.92
C MET A 1 4.02 -22.42 2.03
N GLN A 2 3.62 -21.18 2.39
CA GLN A 2 2.57 -20.98 3.41
C GLN A 2 1.25 -21.54 2.86
N ARG A 3 0.57 -22.42 3.62
CA ARG A 3 -0.73 -22.97 3.20
C ARG A 3 -1.72 -21.81 3.00
N LEU A 4 -2.09 -21.55 1.74
CA LEU A 4 -3.13 -20.58 1.37
C LEU A 4 -4.46 -21.11 1.89
N SER A 5 -4.88 -20.61 3.05
CA SER A 5 -6.20 -20.92 3.60
C SER A 5 -7.26 -20.15 2.83
N THR A 6 -8.41 -20.77 2.54
CA THR A 6 -9.58 -20.10 1.96
C THR A 6 -9.95 -18.83 2.74
N ARG A 7 -9.87 -18.85 4.07
CA ARG A 7 -10.15 -17.66 4.91
C ARG A 7 -9.17 -16.52 4.64
N LEU A 8 -7.89 -16.83 4.39
CA LEU A 8 -6.89 -15.83 4.04
C LEU A 8 -7.22 -15.20 2.70
N LEU A 9 -7.51 -16.02 1.69
CA LEU A 9 -7.89 -15.56 0.35
C LEU A 9 -9.13 -14.68 0.38
N LEU A 10 -10.18 -15.10 1.09
CA LEU A 10 -11.42 -14.33 1.22
C LEU A 10 -11.21 -13.02 1.99
N THR A 11 -10.37 -13.01 3.02
CA THR A 11 -10.04 -11.77 3.75
C THR A 11 -9.26 -10.80 2.88
N CYS A 12 -8.26 -11.30 2.14
CA CYS A 12 -7.54 -10.50 1.15
C CYS A 12 -8.48 -9.96 0.07
N ALA A 13 -9.39 -10.80 -0.44
CA ALA A 13 -10.36 -10.40 -1.43
C ALA A 13 -11.29 -9.30 -0.90
N ALA A 14 -11.82 -9.43 0.32
CA ALA A 14 -12.69 -8.41 0.93
C ALA A 14 -11.98 -7.06 1.12
N ILE A 15 -10.72 -7.08 1.61
CA ILE A 15 -9.89 -5.87 1.72
C ILE A 15 -9.60 -5.28 0.33
N GLY A 16 -9.29 -6.14 -0.64
CA GLY A 16 -9.05 -5.76 -2.03
C GLY A 16 -10.26 -5.12 -2.69
N VAL A 17 -11.46 -5.67 -2.51
CA VAL A 17 -12.72 -5.09 -3.00
C VAL A 17 -12.95 -3.70 -2.40
N GLY A 18 -12.80 -3.56 -1.07
CA GLY A 18 -12.90 -2.27 -0.40
C GLY A 18 -11.89 -1.25 -0.95
N GLY A 19 -10.62 -1.65 -1.09
CA GLY A 19 -9.58 -0.82 -1.69
C GLY A 19 -9.85 -0.47 -3.16
N GLY A 20 -10.38 -1.42 -3.94
CA GLY A 20 -10.69 -1.24 -5.35
C GLY A 20 -11.78 -0.20 -5.59
N LEU A 21 -12.81 -0.14 -4.73
CA LEU A 21 -13.81 0.93 -4.79
C LEU A 21 -13.20 2.30 -4.49
N VAL A 22 -12.29 2.37 -3.50
CA VAL A 22 -11.56 3.61 -3.18
C VAL A 22 -10.66 4.03 -4.34
N PHE A 23 -10.02 3.08 -5.04
CA PHE A 23 -9.20 3.35 -6.23
C PHE A 23 -10.01 3.94 -7.37
N VAL A 24 -11.27 3.53 -7.57
CA VAL A 24 -12.14 4.11 -8.61
C VAL A 24 -12.34 5.60 -8.34
N VAL A 25 -12.77 5.95 -7.12
CA VAL A 25 -12.97 7.35 -6.71
C VAL A 25 -11.66 8.14 -6.85
N SER A 26 -10.57 7.59 -6.32
CA SER A 26 -9.22 8.15 -6.44
C SER A 26 -8.79 8.35 -7.88
N GLY A 27 -9.19 7.47 -8.79
CA GLY A 27 -8.82 7.55 -10.20
C GLY A 27 -9.44 8.74 -10.91
N TYR A 28 -10.71 9.05 -10.62
CA TYR A 28 -11.38 10.25 -11.15
C TYR A 28 -10.80 11.52 -10.53
N VAL A 29 -10.65 11.57 -9.21
CA VAL A 29 -10.04 12.72 -8.50
C VAL A 29 -8.62 12.97 -9.00
N GLY A 30 -7.83 11.90 -9.13
CA GLY A 30 -6.47 11.94 -9.66
C GLY A 30 -6.43 12.40 -11.11
N GLY A 31 -7.37 11.97 -11.96
CA GLY A 31 -7.48 12.45 -13.33
C GLY A 31 -7.74 13.96 -13.41
N THR A 32 -8.64 14.48 -12.58
CA THR A 32 -8.89 15.93 -12.48
C THR A 32 -7.65 16.69 -12.01
N ILE A 33 -6.97 16.21 -10.96
CA ILE A 33 -5.75 16.85 -10.44
C ILE A 33 -4.63 16.81 -11.48
N SER A 34 -4.42 15.69 -12.18
CA SER A 34 -3.44 15.61 -13.26
C SER A 34 -3.71 16.59 -14.39
N ALA A 35 -4.98 16.92 -14.66
CA ALA A 35 -5.35 17.87 -15.71
C ALA A 35 -5.22 19.34 -15.27
N THR A 36 -5.46 19.67 -13.99
CA THR A 36 -5.52 21.06 -13.51
C THR A 36 -4.30 21.49 -12.70
N ALA A 37 -3.70 20.58 -11.93
CA ALA A 37 -2.56 20.83 -11.07
C ALA A 37 -1.64 19.59 -10.98
N PRO A 38 -0.91 19.24 -12.07
CA PRO A 38 -0.15 17.99 -12.16
C PRO A 38 0.85 17.78 -11.02
N VAL A 39 1.44 18.85 -10.50
CA VAL A 39 2.39 18.82 -9.37
C VAL A 39 1.75 18.19 -8.12
N LEU A 40 0.45 18.35 -7.92
CA LEU A 40 -0.29 17.85 -6.76
C LEU A 40 -0.71 16.38 -6.90
N TYR A 41 -0.51 15.75 -8.07
CA TYR A 41 -0.94 14.37 -8.32
C TYR A 41 -0.37 13.37 -7.30
N GLY A 42 0.86 13.61 -6.82
CA GLY A 42 1.51 12.80 -5.79
C GLY A 42 0.71 12.68 -4.49
N LEU A 43 -0.17 13.63 -4.16
CA LEU A 43 -1.02 13.56 -2.97
C LEU A 43 -1.99 12.37 -2.99
N ILE A 44 -2.49 11.99 -4.17
CA ILE A 44 -3.48 10.92 -4.32
C ILE A 44 -2.82 9.54 -4.36
N ILE A 45 -1.52 9.47 -4.68
CA ILE A 45 -0.82 8.21 -4.92
C ILE A 45 -0.80 7.29 -3.70
N GLY A 46 -0.70 7.84 -2.49
CA GLY A 46 -0.72 7.05 -1.28
C GLY A 46 -2.00 6.21 -1.10
N VAL A 47 -3.12 6.59 -1.71
CA VAL A 47 -4.37 5.81 -1.69
C VAL A 47 -4.12 4.38 -2.18
N TYR A 48 -3.27 4.21 -3.20
CA TYR A 48 -3.00 2.91 -3.79
C TYR A 48 -2.26 1.93 -2.87
N PHE A 49 -1.66 2.44 -1.78
CA PHE A 49 -0.97 1.65 -0.78
C PHE A 49 -1.91 1.06 0.28
N LEU A 50 -3.10 1.66 0.47
CA LEU A 50 -4.03 1.30 1.54
C LEU A 50 -4.36 -0.21 1.61
N PRO A 51 -4.86 -0.87 0.55
CA PRO A 51 -5.28 -2.27 0.66
C PRO A 51 -4.10 -3.17 1.07
N GLY A 52 -2.91 -2.92 0.52
CA GLY A 52 -1.71 -3.69 0.86
C GLY A 52 -1.23 -3.45 2.29
N VAL A 53 -1.22 -2.18 2.76
CA VAL A 53 -0.85 -1.88 4.15
C VAL A 53 -1.86 -2.50 5.13
N VAL A 54 -3.16 -2.38 4.85
CA VAL A 54 -4.22 -2.93 5.70
C VAL A 54 -4.06 -4.43 5.82
N SER A 55 -3.87 -5.14 4.71
CA SER A 55 -3.73 -6.60 4.71
C SER A 55 -2.44 -7.05 5.39
N GLN A 56 -1.31 -6.40 5.13
CA GLN A 56 -0.02 -6.69 5.77
C GLN A 56 -0.06 -6.45 7.28
N ALA A 57 -0.60 -5.31 7.72
CA ALA A 57 -0.67 -4.97 9.14
C ALA A 57 -1.64 -5.87 9.91
N LEU A 58 -2.76 -6.25 9.28
CA LEU A 58 -3.77 -7.12 9.87
C LEU A 58 -3.30 -8.58 9.94
N LEU A 59 -2.81 -9.12 8.82
CA LEU A 59 -2.58 -10.56 8.63
C LEU A 59 -1.15 -10.99 8.97
N ARG A 60 -0.16 -10.11 8.75
CA ARG A 60 1.27 -10.40 9.00
C ARG A 60 1.76 -11.68 8.33
N ARG A 61 1.34 -11.87 7.08
CA ARG A 61 1.73 -13.00 6.21
C ARG A 61 2.28 -12.47 4.90
N GLY A 62 3.12 -13.28 4.25
CA GLY A 62 3.72 -12.88 2.97
C GLY A 62 2.75 -13.05 1.81
N GLY A 63 2.83 -12.15 0.85
CA GLY A 63 2.01 -12.14 -0.36
C GLY A 63 0.62 -11.51 -0.19
N VAL A 64 0.23 -11.11 1.02
CA VAL A 64 -1.08 -10.53 1.27
C VAL A 64 -1.22 -9.15 0.61
N ALA A 65 -0.18 -8.32 0.60
CA ALA A 65 -0.25 -7.01 -0.06
C ALA A 65 -0.45 -7.18 -1.57
N LEU A 66 0.33 -8.06 -2.19
CA LEU A 66 0.20 -8.39 -3.61
C LEU A 66 -1.21 -8.88 -3.96
N MET A 67 -1.74 -9.84 -3.19
CA MET A 67 -3.09 -10.37 -3.45
C MET A 67 -4.15 -9.28 -3.31
N THR A 68 -4.10 -8.48 -2.25
CA THR A 68 -5.06 -7.40 -2.04
C THR A 68 -4.95 -6.29 -3.07
N GLY A 69 -3.73 -5.93 -3.50
CA GLY A 69 -3.48 -4.93 -4.52
C GLY A 69 -3.96 -5.37 -5.89
N LEU A 70 -3.71 -6.62 -6.27
CA LEU A 70 -4.22 -7.21 -7.51
C LEU A 70 -5.74 -7.29 -7.52
N THR A 71 -6.37 -7.76 -6.43
CA THR A 71 -7.83 -7.76 -6.33
C THR A 71 -8.38 -6.34 -6.41
N ALA A 72 -7.77 -5.37 -5.72
CA ALA A 72 -8.20 -3.97 -5.80
C ALA A 72 -8.11 -3.46 -7.24
N GLY A 73 -6.99 -3.68 -7.94
CA GLY A 73 -6.81 -3.27 -9.32
C GLY A 73 -7.83 -3.90 -10.28
N LEU A 74 -8.12 -5.20 -10.13
CA LEU A 74 -9.12 -5.89 -10.94
C LEU A 74 -10.54 -5.37 -10.68
N VAL A 75 -10.89 -5.15 -9.41
CA VAL A 75 -12.19 -4.57 -9.04
C VAL A 75 -12.34 -3.17 -9.63
N SER A 76 -11.33 -2.31 -9.49
CA SER A 76 -11.37 -0.97 -10.10
C SER A 76 -11.47 -1.01 -11.61
N ALA A 77 -10.75 -1.94 -12.25
CA ALA A 77 -10.81 -2.12 -13.69
C ALA A 77 -12.18 -2.60 -14.17
N ALA A 78 -12.93 -3.36 -13.36
CA ALA A 78 -14.31 -3.72 -13.68
C ALA A 78 -15.25 -2.50 -13.68
N PHE A 79 -15.06 -1.55 -12.75
CA PHE A 79 -15.86 -0.32 -12.67
C PHE A 79 -15.39 0.79 -13.63
N SER A 80 -14.14 0.75 -14.07
CA SER A 80 -13.55 1.75 -14.98
C SER A 80 -12.64 1.07 -16.01
N PRO A 81 -13.23 0.32 -16.97
CA PRO A 81 -12.48 -0.52 -17.91
C PRO A 81 -11.50 0.23 -18.80
N GLN A 82 -11.77 1.50 -19.10
CA GLN A 82 -10.89 2.37 -19.88
C GLN A 82 -9.48 2.54 -19.26
N TRP A 83 -9.34 2.26 -17.97
CA TRP A 83 -8.07 2.36 -17.24
C TRP A 83 -7.56 0.99 -16.75
N PHE A 84 -7.96 -0.11 -17.41
CA PHE A 84 -7.62 -1.48 -17.01
C PHE A 84 -6.13 -1.65 -16.69
N PHE A 85 -5.24 -1.37 -17.66
CA PHE A 85 -3.80 -1.55 -17.48
C PHE A 85 -3.23 -0.66 -16.39
N ARG A 86 -3.80 0.55 -16.20
CA ARG A 86 -3.38 1.44 -15.11
C ARG A 86 -3.71 0.84 -13.76
N TYR A 87 -4.94 0.38 -13.53
CA TYR A 87 -5.34 -0.18 -12.23
C TYR A 87 -4.69 -1.53 -11.95
N PHE A 88 -4.69 -2.43 -12.94
CA PHE A 88 -4.05 -3.72 -12.82
C PHE A 88 -2.53 -3.56 -12.58
N GLY A 89 -1.87 -2.73 -13.40
CA GLY A 89 -0.44 -2.46 -13.29
C GLY A 89 -0.07 -1.78 -11.98
N THR A 90 -0.85 -0.78 -11.53
CA THR A 90 -0.60 -0.09 -10.25
C THR A 90 -0.79 -1.01 -9.07
N GLY A 91 -1.87 -1.81 -9.05
CA GLY A 91 -2.13 -2.79 -7.99
C GLY A 91 -1.05 -3.87 -7.91
N LEU A 92 -0.57 -4.35 -9.07
CA LEU A 92 0.54 -5.30 -9.17
C LEU A 92 1.85 -4.66 -8.67
N ALA A 93 2.23 -3.50 -9.22
CA ALA A 93 3.50 -2.85 -8.94
C ALA A 93 3.61 -2.43 -7.46
N ILE A 94 2.60 -1.74 -6.93
CA ILE A 94 2.61 -1.29 -5.53
C ILE A 94 2.52 -2.50 -4.59
N GLY A 95 1.68 -3.49 -4.91
CA GLY A 95 1.59 -4.72 -4.12
C GLY A 95 2.93 -5.45 -4.02
N LEU A 96 3.68 -5.55 -5.14
CA LEU A 96 5.03 -6.11 -5.14
C LEU A 96 6.00 -5.25 -4.34
N LEU A 97 6.04 -3.94 -4.59
CA LEU A 97 6.94 -3.01 -3.91
C LEU A 97 6.73 -3.03 -2.38
N GLN A 98 5.49 -3.13 -1.93
CA GLN A 98 5.15 -3.24 -0.51
C GLN A 98 5.62 -4.55 0.12
N GLU A 99 5.73 -5.64 -0.63
CA GLU A 99 6.21 -6.92 -0.09
C GLU A 99 7.73 -6.97 0.02
N ILE A 100 8.49 -6.22 -0.79
CA ILE A 100 9.95 -6.32 -0.86
C ILE A 100 10.62 -6.22 0.52
N PRO A 101 10.37 -5.18 1.36
CA PRO A 101 11.07 -5.06 2.64
C PRO A 101 10.73 -6.20 3.62
N PHE A 102 9.49 -6.70 3.57
CA PHE A 102 9.08 -7.84 4.38
C PHE A 102 9.69 -9.15 3.85
N ALA A 103 9.77 -9.31 2.53
CA ALA A 103 10.40 -10.46 1.88
C ALA A 103 11.91 -10.54 2.19
N VAL A 104 12.62 -9.40 2.21
CA VAL A 104 14.02 -9.32 2.66
C VAL A 104 14.17 -9.82 4.09
N SER A 105 13.25 -9.45 4.98
CA SER A 105 13.21 -9.98 6.35
C SER A 105 12.68 -11.43 6.46
N ARG A 106 12.41 -12.10 5.32
CA ARG A 106 11.75 -13.41 5.21
C ARG A 106 10.41 -13.47 5.98
N TYR A 107 9.67 -12.37 6.00
CA TYR A 107 8.40 -12.19 6.72
C TYR A 107 8.50 -12.45 8.23
N ARG A 108 9.68 -12.17 8.80
CA ARG A 108 9.93 -12.32 10.24
C ARG A 108 9.70 -11.01 10.99
N VAL A 109 9.97 -9.86 10.38
CA VAL A 109 9.89 -8.56 11.02
C VAL A 109 8.64 -7.80 10.57
N TRP A 110 7.75 -7.49 11.52
CA TRP A 110 6.50 -6.75 11.29
C TRP A 110 6.46 -5.45 12.10
N ARG A 111 7.63 -4.82 12.27
CA ARG A 111 7.77 -3.57 13.04
C ARG A 111 7.17 -2.40 12.27
N ALA A 112 6.59 -1.46 13.02
CA ALA A 112 5.96 -0.26 12.49
C ALA A 112 6.79 0.48 11.44
N TRP A 113 8.07 0.71 11.73
CA TRP A 113 8.98 1.46 10.88
C TRP A 113 9.22 0.80 9.51
N VAL A 114 9.12 -0.54 9.41
CA VAL A 114 9.31 -1.26 8.14
C VAL A 114 8.22 -0.87 7.13
N PHE A 115 6.99 -0.65 7.60
CA PHE A 115 5.89 -0.19 6.74
C PHE A 115 6.17 1.19 6.17
N TYR A 116 6.64 2.12 7.01
CA TYR A 116 6.95 3.49 6.57
C TYR A 116 8.18 3.53 5.66
N LEU A 117 9.19 2.71 5.94
CA LEU A 117 10.33 2.54 5.04
C LEU A 117 9.88 1.97 3.68
N ALA A 118 9.03 0.94 3.68
CA ALA A 118 8.46 0.37 2.47
C ALA A 118 7.70 1.41 1.65
N ALA A 119 6.85 2.20 2.32
CA ALA A 119 6.09 3.27 1.68
C ALA A 119 6.99 4.36 1.10
N GLY A 120 8.02 4.78 1.84
CA GLY A 120 8.97 5.79 1.36
C GLY A 120 9.78 5.33 0.15
N ILE A 121 10.33 4.11 0.19
CA ILE A 121 11.09 3.53 -0.93
C ILE A 121 10.18 3.35 -2.15
N ALA A 122 9.01 2.75 -1.96
CA ALA A 122 8.07 2.52 -3.04
C ALA A 122 7.55 3.84 -3.64
N GLY A 123 7.27 4.83 -2.81
CA GLY A 123 6.88 6.18 -3.24
C GLY A 123 7.97 6.87 -4.05
N LEU A 124 9.24 6.75 -3.63
CA LEU A 124 10.38 7.29 -4.37
C LEU A 124 10.56 6.59 -5.73
N VAL A 125 10.53 5.26 -5.76
CA VAL A 125 10.68 4.46 -6.99
C VAL A 125 9.53 4.74 -7.96
N PHE A 126 8.30 4.76 -7.46
CA PHE A 126 7.11 4.99 -8.27
C PHE A 126 7.01 6.46 -8.73
N GLY A 127 7.38 7.41 -7.88
CA GLY A 127 7.41 8.84 -8.23
C GLY A 127 8.45 9.15 -9.28
N GLY A 128 9.66 8.59 -9.14
CA GLY A 128 10.71 8.72 -10.14
C GLY A 128 10.29 8.15 -11.49
N SER A 129 9.70 6.95 -11.53
CA SER A 129 9.27 6.33 -12.78
C SER A 129 8.13 7.10 -13.46
N VAL A 130 7.12 7.56 -12.70
CA VAL A 130 6.03 8.35 -13.27
C VAL A 130 6.54 9.71 -13.77
N LEU A 131 7.45 10.36 -13.04
CA LEU A 131 7.99 11.65 -13.46
C LEU A 131 8.77 11.53 -14.79
N VAL A 132 9.54 10.45 -14.99
CA VAL A 132 10.19 10.15 -16.27
C VAL A 132 9.16 9.98 -17.39
N VAL A 133 8.07 9.27 -17.14
CA VAL A 133 6.99 9.05 -18.12
C VAL A 133 6.25 10.34 -18.47
N LEU A 134 6.08 11.24 -17.50
CA LEU A 134 5.43 12.54 -17.71
C LEU A 134 6.35 13.59 -18.36
N GLY A 135 7.62 13.29 -18.58
CA GLY A 135 8.61 14.20 -19.17
C GLY A 135 9.16 15.18 -18.14
N ILE A 136 10.24 14.79 -17.46
CA ILE A 136 10.95 15.60 -16.45
C ILE A 136 11.28 17.00 -16.98
N GLU A 137 11.64 17.09 -18.25
CA GLU A 137 12.03 18.32 -18.95
C GLU A 137 10.95 19.41 -19.02
N HIS A 138 9.67 19.06 -18.81
CA HIS A 138 8.56 20.01 -18.84
C HIS A 138 8.33 20.70 -17.47
N PHE A 139 8.98 20.23 -16.42
CA PHE A 139 8.77 20.74 -15.06
C PHE A 139 9.96 21.58 -14.58
N ALA A 140 9.68 22.71 -13.95
CA ALA A 140 10.70 23.48 -13.23
C ALA A 140 11.31 22.63 -12.10
N PRO A 141 12.59 22.81 -11.73
CA PRO A 141 13.27 21.98 -10.72
C PRO A 141 12.55 21.96 -9.36
N LEU A 142 11.96 23.09 -8.95
CA LEU A 142 11.17 23.17 -7.72
C LEU A 142 9.88 22.32 -7.82
N ALA A 143 9.21 22.33 -8.97
CA ALA A 143 8.01 21.55 -9.21
C ALA A 143 8.30 20.04 -9.20
N GLN A 144 9.43 19.61 -9.78
CA GLN A 144 9.90 18.23 -9.70
C GLN A 144 10.16 17.81 -8.25
N THR A 145 10.83 18.66 -7.47
CA THR A 145 11.13 18.40 -6.05
C THR A 145 9.85 18.24 -5.24
N VAL A 146 8.89 19.16 -5.41
CA VAL A 146 7.58 19.09 -4.75
C VAL A 146 6.84 17.83 -5.16
N TYR A 147 6.83 17.50 -6.46
CA TYR A 147 6.17 16.30 -6.97
C TYR A 147 6.72 15.02 -6.33
N ILE A 148 8.05 14.83 -6.33
CA ILE A 148 8.69 13.67 -5.70
C ILE A 148 8.42 13.66 -4.18
N ALA A 149 8.50 14.80 -3.50
CA ALA A 149 8.20 14.89 -2.08
C ALA A 149 6.77 14.42 -1.78
N LEU A 150 5.80 14.83 -2.59
CA LEU A 150 4.41 14.38 -2.45
C LEU A 150 4.25 12.88 -2.72
N PHE A 151 4.95 12.34 -3.71
CA PHE A 151 4.99 10.90 -4.00
C PHE A 151 5.61 10.06 -2.88
N VAL A 152 6.44 10.65 -2.02
CA VAL A 152 7.00 9.98 -0.83
C VAL A 152 6.11 10.17 0.39
N LEU A 153 5.71 11.41 0.67
CA LEU A 153 4.96 11.76 1.87
C LEU A 153 3.53 11.20 1.86
N SER A 154 2.87 11.16 0.69
CA SER A 154 1.51 10.62 0.59
C SER A 154 1.43 9.14 0.95
N PRO A 155 2.23 8.22 0.35
CA PRO A 155 2.26 6.82 0.79
C PRO A 155 2.57 6.64 2.28
N ILE A 156 3.44 7.46 2.87
CA ILE A 156 3.74 7.41 4.31
C ILE A 156 2.48 7.77 5.13
N ALA A 157 1.78 8.84 4.76
CA ALA A 157 0.54 9.25 5.44
C ALA A 157 -0.56 8.19 5.31
N PHE A 158 -0.78 7.67 4.10
CA PHE A 158 -1.74 6.60 3.87
C PHE A 158 -1.33 5.27 4.50
N THR A 159 -0.04 5.03 4.70
CA THR A 159 0.44 3.89 5.48
C THR A 159 0.07 4.03 6.96
N ALA A 160 0.18 5.23 7.53
CA ALA A 160 -0.31 5.47 8.89
C ALA A 160 -1.81 5.19 8.99
N LEU A 161 -2.59 5.70 8.04
CA LEU A 161 -4.03 5.45 7.96
C LEU A 161 -4.37 3.97 7.81
N GLY A 162 -3.74 3.27 6.86
CA GLY A 162 -3.97 1.84 6.62
C GLY A 162 -3.63 1.00 7.86
N ARG A 163 -2.59 1.37 8.62
CA ARG A 163 -2.28 0.71 9.88
C ARG A 163 -3.30 1.00 10.98
N ALA A 164 -3.83 2.23 11.04
CA ALA A 164 -4.91 2.57 11.97
C ALA A 164 -6.19 1.79 11.65
N VAL A 165 -6.55 1.66 10.36
CA VAL A 165 -7.66 0.83 9.88
C VAL A 165 -7.43 -0.64 10.25
N ALA A 166 -6.24 -1.19 10.00
CA ALA A 166 -5.92 -2.56 10.39
C ALA A 166 -6.02 -2.78 11.91
N ALA A 167 -5.60 -1.81 12.72
CA ALA A 167 -5.75 -1.87 14.17
C ALA A 167 -7.22 -1.84 14.60
N ALA A 168 -8.06 -1.02 13.96
CA ALA A 168 -9.50 -0.99 14.20
C ALA A 168 -10.17 -2.32 13.84
N LEU A 169 -9.85 -2.89 12.68
CA LEU A 169 -10.33 -4.20 12.25
C LEU A 169 -9.90 -5.30 13.23
N ALA A 170 -8.65 -5.28 13.69
CA ALA A 170 -8.16 -6.24 14.68
C ALA A 170 -8.89 -6.13 16.03
N ARG A 171 -9.21 -4.90 16.49
CA ARG A 171 -10.03 -4.68 17.70
C ARG A 171 -11.45 -5.20 17.54
N ALA A 172 -12.03 -5.08 16.34
CA ALA A 172 -13.32 -5.68 15.99
C ALA A 172 -13.28 -7.21 15.85
N GLY A 173 -12.11 -7.85 16.04
CA GLY A 173 -11.95 -9.30 15.98
C GLY A 173 -11.67 -9.87 14.58
N VAL A 174 -11.59 -9.02 13.56
CA VAL A 174 -11.31 -9.45 12.18
C VAL A 174 -9.91 -10.05 12.08
N GLY A 175 -9.78 -11.18 11.40
CA GLY A 175 -8.50 -11.81 11.10
C GLY A 175 -7.81 -12.52 12.27
N ARG A 176 -8.42 -12.58 13.47
CA ARG A 176 -7.81 -13.16 14.68
C ARG A 176 -7.34 -14.60 14.50
N SER A 177 -8.09 -15.43 13.76
CA SER A 177 -7.74 -16.83 13.53
C SER A 177 -6.66 -17.06 12.46
N ILE A 178 -6.33 -16.05 11.65
CA ILE A 178 -5.42 -16.17 10.50
C ILE A 178 -4.16 -15.32 10.65
N ALA A 179 -4.20 -14.25 11.46
CA ALA A 179 -3.08 -13.36 11.68
C ALA A 179 -1.90 -14.08 12.38
N LYS A 180 -0.67 -13.84 11.91
CA LYS A 180 0.53 -14.37 12.58
C LYS A 180 0.75 -13.62 13.91
N PRO A 181 1.02 -14.29 15.04
CA PRO A 181 1.34 -13.59 16.28
C PRO A 181 2.57 -12.70 16.12
N LEU A 182 2.55 -11.51 16.75
CA LEU A 182 3.78 -10.74 16.94
C LEU A 182 4.64 -11.51 17.95
N GLN A 183 5.86 -11.90 17.56
CA GLN A 183 6.85 -12.29 18.56
C GLN A 183 7.12 -11.06 19.42
N ARG A 184 6.56 -11.03 20.64
CA ARG A 184 7.01 -10.09 21.66
C ARG A 184 8.46 -10.44 21.96
N ASP A 185 9.38 -9.50 21.73
CA ASP A 185 10.73 -9.62 22.27
C ASP A 185 10.61 -9.79 23.78
N ARG A 186 11.05 -10.95 24.30
CA ARG A 186 11.15 -11.25 25.73
C ARG A 186 12.35 -10.49 26.34
N GLY A 187 12.39 -9.17 26.19
CA GLY A 187 13.50 -8.33 26.63
C GLY A 187 13.02 -7.21 27.54
N SER A 188 12.65 -7.53 28.79
CA SER A 188 12.56 -6.61 29.95
C SER A 188 11.86 -7.27 31.16
N ALA A 189 12.13 -8.55 31.41
CA ALA A 189 11.82 -9.19 32.69
C ALA A 189 13.15 -9.59 33.34
N GLY A 190 13.87 -8.62 33.87
CA GLY A 190 15.22 -8.86 34.38
C GLY A 190 15.89 -7.64 35.00
N THR A 191 15.17 -6.84 35.77
CA THR A 191 15.79 -5.94 36.78
C THR A 191 14.78 -5.68 37.89
N ARG A 192 14.58 -6.68 38.74
CA ARG A 192 14.23 -6.47 40.14
C ARG A 192 15.28 -7.24 40.94
N ALA A 193 16.29 -6.51 41.39
CA ALA A 193 17.15 -6.83 42.52
C ALA A 193 17.50 -5.49 43.15
#